data_AF-A0A915PR21-F1
#
_entry.id   AF-A0A915PR21-F1
#
_cell.length_a   1.000
_cell.length_b   1.000
_cell.length_c   1.000
_cell.angle_alpha   90.00
_cell.angle_beta   90.00
_cell.angle_gamma   90.00
#
_symmetry.space_group_name_H-M   'P 1'
#
loop_
_entity.id
_entity.type
_entity.pdbx_description
1 polymer ?
#
loop_
_entity_poly.entity_id
_entity_poly.type
_entity_poly.pdbx_seq_one_letter_code
_entity_poly.pdbx_strand_id
1 'polypeptide(L)'
;MFSLVGKEIFNIGKLKCAISVEALGTFLYEYVLEVNGKSYDKFREEIDRKLKSWITIIDGQNTRICLDKETMDIWVNGQKMTTAGEFLEDGTKTHFEINDSVCYIKATSSGNKKSGFIYQLYINDNEITSTNDAHR
;
A
#
# COMPACT_ATOMS: atom_id res chain seq x y z
N MET A 1 -26.63 -27.80 13.87
CA MET A 1 -25.44 -27.47 14.68
C MET A 1 -24.61 -26.51 13.85
N PHE A 2 -24.48 -25.25 14.25
CA PHE A 2 -23.66 -24.28 13.53
C PHE A 2 -22.20 -24.56 13.89
N SER A 3 -21.39 -25.01 12.93
CA SER A 3 -19.94 -25.08 13.13
C SER A 3 -19.35 -23.68 12.95
N LEU A 4 -18.64 -23.18 13.96
CA LEU A 4 -17.88 -21.93 13.84
C LEU A 4 -16.67 -22.07 12.91
N VAL A 5 -16.21 -23.31 12.70
CA VAL A 5 -15.12 -23.63 11.77
C VAL A 5 -15.66 -23.80 10.35
N GLY A 6 -14.88 -23.35 9.38
CA GLY A 6 -15.28 -23.39 7.98
C GLY A 6 -14.33 -22.61 7.08
N LYS A 7 -14.57 -22.69 5.77
CA LYS A 7 -13.83 -21.95 4.75
C LYS A 7 -14.81 -21.30 3.81
N GLU A 8 -14.71 -19.99 3.67
CA GLU A 8 -15.51 -19.20 2.74
C GLU A 8 -14.63 -18.66 1.62
N ILE A 9 -15.05 -18.88 0.38
CA ILE A 9 -14.32 -18.46 -0.82
C ILE A 9 -15.09 -17.31 -1.47
N PHE A 10 -14.39 -16.23 -1.76
CA PHE A 10 -14.96 -15.04 -2.37
C PHE A 10 -13.97 -14.40 -3.34
N ASN A 11 -14.43 -13.44 -4.14
CA ASN A 11 -13.56 -12.72 -5.08
C ASN A 11 -13.56 -11.23 -4.76
N ILE A 12 -12.38 -10.62 -4.81
CA ILE A 12 -12.21 -9.15 -4.82
C ILE A 12 -11.65 -8.76 -6.19
N GLY A 13 -12.50 -8.26 -7.07
CA GLY A 13 -12.13 -8.03 -8.46
C GLY A 13 -11.66 -9.32 -9.13
N LYS A 14 -10.39 -9.39 -9.53
CA LYS A 14 -9.76 -10.59 -10.13
C LYS A 14 -9.06 -11.49 -9.12
N LEU A 15 -9.01 -11.09 -7.84
CA LEU A 15 -8.33 -11.85 -6.79
C LEU A 15 -9.30 -12.88 -6.22
N LYS A 16 -8.87 -14.15 -6.20
CA LYS A 16 -9.59 -15.22 -5.53
C LYS A 16 -9.11 -15.29 -4.08
N CYS A 17 -10.01 -15.02 -3.14
CA CYS A 17 -9.72 -15.00 -1.72
C CYS A 17 -10.40 -16.17 -1.02
N ALA A 18 -9.81 -16.62 0.09
CA ALA A 18 -10.48 -17.52 1.00
C ALA A 18 -10.21 -17.10 2.44
N ILE A 19 -11.27 -17.02 3.25
CA ILE A 19 -11.17 -16.85 4.69
C ILE A 19 -11.52 -18.17 5.35
N SER A 20 -10.63 -18.67 6.20
CA SER A 20 -10.81 -19.90 6.97
C SER A 20 -10.87 -19.57 8.45
N VAL A 21 -11.76 -20.25 9.17
CA VAL A 21 -11.80 -20.26 10.63
C VAL A 21 -11.40 -21.64 11.11
N GLU A 22 -10.27 -21.72 11.81
CA GLU A 22 -9.68 -22.96 12.29
C GLU A 22 -9.70 -23.00 13.82
N ALA A 23 -9.95 -24.17 14.42
CA ALA A 23 -9.92 -24.33 15.87
C ALA A 23 -8.47 -24.50 16.36
N LEU A 24 -8.01 -23.61 17.24
CA LEU A 24 -6.70 -23.65 17.87
C LEU A 24 -6.82 -24.20 19.30
N GLY A 25 -7.20 -25.48 19.44
CA GLY A 25 -7.52 -26.09 20.73
C GLY A 25 -8.99 -25.96 21.09
N THR A 26 -9.33 -25.92 22.38
CA THR A 26 -10.72 -26.10 22.85
C THR A 26 -11.60 -24.85 22.69
N PHE A 27 -11.03 -23.66 22.86
CA PHE A 27 -11.79 -22.39 22.91
C PHE A 27 -11.13 -21.23 22.15
N LEU A 28 -10.10 -21.51 21.34
CA LEU A 28 -9.43 -20.50 20.52
C LEU A 28 -9.69 -20.80 19.05
N TYR A 29 -9.78 -19.73 18.27
CA TYR A 29 -9.98 -19.81 16.84
C TYR A 29 -8.95 -18.91 16.16
N GLU A 30 -8.43 -19.38 15.04
CA GLU A 30 -7.55 -18.63 14.17
C GLU A 30 -8.29 -18.29 12.87
N TYR A 31 -8.09 -17.06 12.39
CA TYR A 31 -8.62 -16.59 11.12
C TYR A 31 -7.48 -16.49 10.13
N VAL A 32 -7.56 -17.27 9.05
CA VAL A 32 -6.55 -17.28 8.00
C VAL A 32 -7.16 -16.69 6.74
N LEU A 33 -6.51 -15.67 6.18
CA LEU A 33 -6.84 -15.12 4.87
C LEU A 33 -5.82 -15.60 3.84
N GLU A 34 -6.31 -16.24 2.79
CA GLU A 34 -5.53 -16.60 1.60
C GLU A 34 -5.95 -15.70 0.43
N VAL A 35 -4.98 -15.23 -0.35
CA VAL A 35 -5.20 -14.47 -1.59
C VAL A 35 -4.45 -15.16 -2.72
N ASN A 36 -5.19 -15.59 -3.75
CA ASN A 36 -4.69 -16.41 -4.86
C ASN A 36 -3.87 -17.63 -4.40
N GLY A 37 -4.31 -18.29 -3.32
CA GLY A 37 -3.64 -19.46 -2.74
C GLY A 37 -2.35 -19.16 -1.98
N LYS A 38 -2.04 -17.88 -1.69
CA LYS A 38 -0.93 -17.46 -0.83
C LYS A 38 -1.48 -16.97 0.51
N SER A 39 -0.73 -17.13 1.59
CA SER A 39 -1.06 -16.48 2.86
C SER A 39 -1.11 -14.96 2.70
N TYR A 40 -1.93 -14.30 3.52
CA TYR A 40 -2.05 -12.86 3.53
C TYR A 40 -0.69 -12.15 3.70
N ASP A 41 0.18 -12.64 4.58
CA ASP A 41 1.50 -12.03 4.80
C ASP A 41 2.38 -12.09 3.54
N LYS A 42 2.43 -13.24 2.85
CA LYS A 42 3.18 -13.37 1.59
C LYS A 42 2.61 -12.47 0.50
N PHE A 43 1.28 -12.39 0.41
CA PHE A 43 0.62 -11.48 -0.52
C PHE A 43 0.95 -10.02 -0.19
N ARG A 44 0.88 -9.64 1.08
CA ARG A 44 1.21 -8.29 1.55
C ARG A 44 2.65 -7.93 1.24
N GLU A 45 3.61 -8.79 1.52
CA GLU A 45 5.03 -8.57 1.15
C GLU A 45 5.22 -8.38 -0.36
N GLU A 46 4.52 -9.17 -1.18
CA GLU A 46 4.55 -9.01 -2.64
C GLU A 46 4.00 -7.66 -3.10
N ILE A 47 2.89 -7.22 -2.50
CA ILE A 47 2.30 -5.92 -2.78
C ILE A 47 3.19 -4.79 -2.27
N ASP A 48 3.76 -4.88 -1.07
CA ASP A 48 4.65 -3.88 -0.48
C ASP A 48 5.97 -3.74 -1.26
N ARG A 49 6.41 -4.78 -1.97
CA ARG A 49 7.54 -4.66 -2.90
C ARG A 49 7.18 -3.81 -4.11
N LYS A 50 5.98 -3.95 -4.66
CA LYS A 50 5.53 -3.28 -5.89
C LYS A 50 4.96 -1.89 -5.65
N LEU A 51 4.22 -1.72 -4.55
CA LEU A 51 3.50 -0.51 -4.22
C LEU A 51 4.09 0.12 -2.95
N LYS A 52 4.04 1.45 -2.87
CA LYS A 52 4.15 2.19 -1.61
C LYS A 52 2.87 2.97 -1.42
N SER A 53 2.33 2.99 -0.21
CA SER A 53 1.09 3.70 0.07
C SER A 53 1.22 4.58 1.31
N TRP A 54 0.48 5.69 1.28
CA TRP A 54 0.29 6.60 2.39
C TRP A 54 -1.21 6.82 2.59
N ILE A 55 -1.60 6.99 3.84
CA ILE A 55 -2.94 7.39 4.23
C ILE A 55 -2.78 8.63 5.10
N THR A 56 -3.40 9.72 4.68
CA THR A 56 -3.37 11.01 5.38
C THR A 56 -4.71 11.72 5.22
N ILE A 57 -4.89 12.84 5.93
CA ILE A 57 -6.07 13.68 5.82
C ILE A 57 -5.72 14.90 4.98
N ILE A 58 -6.46 15.12 3.90
CA ILE A 58 -6.37 16.30 3.03
C ILE A 58 -7.77 16.91 2.97
N ASP A 59 -7.90 18.20 3.26
CA ASP A 59 -9.18 18.91 3.31
C ASP A 59 -10.25 18.23 4.19
N GLY A 60 -9.82 17.62 5.31
CA GLY A 60 -10.70 16.89 6.22
C GLY A 60 -11.14 15.51 5.75
N GLN A 61 -10.64 15.02 4.60
CA GLN A 61 -10.96 13.70 4.04
C GLN A 61 -9.79 12.73 4.14
N ASN A 62 -10.07 11.50 4.59
CA ASN A 62 -9.11 10.40 4.52
C ASN A 62 -8.76 10.12 3.05
N THR A 63 -7.51 10.34 2.71
CA THR A 63 -6.98 10.23 1.36
C THR A 63 -5.89 9.18 1.32
N ARG A 64 -6.06 8.19 0.44
CA ARG A 64 -5.07 7.15 0.16
C ARG A 64 -4.30 7.49 -1.10
N ILE A 65 -2.98 7.59 -0.97
CA ILE A 65 -2.06 7.84 -2.08
C ILE A 65 -1.22 6.58 -2.26
N CYS A 66 -1.13 6.07 -3.49
CA CYS A 66 -0.37 4.88 -3.84
C CYS A 66 0.60 5.19 -4.99
N LEU A 67 1.87 4.85 -4.80
CA LEU A 67 2.86 4.79 -5.87
C LEU A 67 3.03 3.34 -6.31
N ASP A 68 2.90 3.09 -7.62
CA ASP A 68 3.43 1.89 -8.25
C ASP A 68 4.91 2.11 -8.60
N LYS A 69 5.80 1.34 -7.98
CA LYS A 69 7.26 1.57 -8.09
C LYS A 69 7.86 1.08 -9.41
N GLU A 70 7.11 0.28 -10.17
CA GLU A 70 7.57 -0.24 -11.45
C GLU A 70 7.20 0.73 -12.58
N THR A 71 5.94 1.15 -12.59
CA THR A 71 5.41 2.08 -13.61
C THR A 71 5.62 3.55 -13.25
N MET A 72 5.92 3.84 -11.97
CA MET A 72 5.95 5.19 -11.38
C MET A 72 4.59 5.91 -11.41
N ASP A 73 3.51 5.17 -11.66
CA ASP A 73 2.15 5.71 -11.63
C ASP A 73 1.72 6.06 -10.19
N ILE A 74 1.08 7.23 -10.05
CA ILE A 74 0.49 7.67 -8.79
C ILE A 74 -1.03 7.53 -8.86
N TRP A 75 -1.61 6.95 -7.82
CA TRP A 75 -3.05 6.77 -7.65
C TRP A 75 -3.53 7.42 -6.37
N VAL A 76 -4.61 8.19 -6.43
CA VAL A 76 -5.27 8.83 -5.29
C VAL A 76 -6.69 8.31 -5.20
N ASN A 77 -7.06 7.69 -4.08
CA ASN A 77 -8.37 7.08 -3.85
C ASN A 77 -8.85 6.16 -5.00
N GLY A 78 -7.90 5.46 -5.64
CA GLY A 78 -8.18 4.54 -6.76
C GLY A 78 -8.25 5.19 -8.14
N GLN A 79 -8.03 6.51 -8.25
CA GLN A 79 -7.93 7.22 -9.52
C GLN A 79 -6.47 7.49 -9.87
N LYS A 80 -6.08 7.20 -11.12
CA LYS A 80 -4.73 7.48 -11.61
C LYS A 80 -4.56 8.98 -11.84
N MET A 81 -3.47 9.54 -11.34
CA MET A 81 -3.17 10.97 -11.43
C MET A 81 -2.39 11.30 -12.70
N THR A 82 -2.55 12.54 -13.17
CA THR A 82 -1.61 13.16 -14.10
C THR A 82 -0.38 13.61 -13.30
N THR A 83 0.81 13.29 -13.81
CA THR A 83 2.07 13.52 -13.10
C THR A 83 3.11 14.22 -13.98
N ALA A 84 3.98 15.02 -13.37
CA ALA A 84 5.14 15.61 -14.02
C ALA A 84 6.44 15.19 -13.30
N GLY A 85 7.43 14.73 -14.07
CA GLY A 85 8.73 14.29 -13.52
C GLY A 85 9.76 15.41 -13.50
N GLU A 86 10.53 15.48 -12.42
CA GLU A 86 11.70 16.34 -12.24
C GLU A 86 12.89 15.46 -11.83
N PHE A 87 14.03 15.62 -12.51
CA PHE A 87 15.27 14.91 -12.18
C PHE A 87 16.12 15.77 -11.26
N LEU A 88 16.61 15.16 -10.17
CA LEU A 88 17.52 15.77 -9.20
C LEU A 88 18.89 15.07 -9.24
N GLU A 89 19.88 15.64 -8.58
CA GLU A 89 21.20 15.00 -8.46
C GLU A 89 21.15 13.66 -7.69
N ASP A 90 20.26 13.54 -6.70
CA ASP A 90 20.15 12.38 -5.80
C ASP A 90 18.93 11.47 -6.10
N GLY A 91 18.15 11.79 -7.12
CA GLY A 91 16.89 11.09 -7.36
C GLY A 91 15.93 11.78 -8.32
N THR A 92 14.64 11.56 -8.11
CA THR A 92 13.56 12.21 -8.88
C THR A 92 12.48 12.74 -7.96
N LYS A 93 11.76 13.75 -8.43
CA LYS A 93 10.45 14.15 -7.90
C LYS A 93 9.38 13.87 -8.95
N THR A 94 8.31 13.22 -8.52
CA THR A 94 7.10 13.07 -9.33
C THR A 94 6.01 13.94 -8.74
N HIS A 95 5.69 15.03 -9.42
CA HIS A 95 4.71 16.04 -9.00
C HIS A 95 3.30 15.66 -9.44
N PHE A 96 2.31 15.97 -8.61
CA PHE A 96 0.89 15.79 -8.86
C PHE A 96 0.07 16.69 -7.92
N GLU A 97 -1.21 16.90 -8.22
CA GLU A 97 -2.08 17.78 -7.43
C GLU A 97 -3.28 17.01 -6.89
N ILE A 98 -3.69 17.33 -5.65
CA ILE A 98 -4.94 16.86 -5.05
C ILE A 98 -5.71 18.10 -4.62
N ASN A 99 -6.81 18.42 -5.32
CA ASN A 99 -7.50 19.70 -5.18
C ASN A 99 -6.49 20.86 -5.35
N ASP A 100 -6.38 21.74 -4.35
CA ASP A 100 -5.45 22.86 -4.32
C ASP A 100 -4.10 22.52 -3.65
N SER A 101 -3.89 21.26 -3.22
CA SER A 101 -2.65 20.84 -2.57
C SER A 101 -1.62 20.38 -3.60
N VAL A 102 -0.44 20.99 -3.55
CA VAL A 102 0.71 20.62 -4.38
C VAL A 102 1.42 19.45 -3.71
N CYS A 103 1.51 18.34 -4.43
CA CYS A 103 2.10 17.11 -3.92
C CYS A 103 3.29 16.68 -4.78
N TYR A 104 4.26 16.03 -4.14
CA TYR A 104 5.27 15.29 -4.88
C TYR A 104 5.74 14.06 -4.12
N ILE A 105 6.15 13.04 -4.85
CA ILE A 105 6.90 11.92 -4.29
C ILE A 105 8.36 12.07 -4.68
N LYS A 106 9.25 12.14 -3.68
CA LYS A 106 10.70 12.10 -3.88
C LYS A 106 11.15 10.64 -3.86
N ALA A 107 11.81 10.20 -4.92
CA ALA A 107 12.49 8.91 -5.01
C ALA A 107 14.00 9.14 -4.93
N THR A 108 14.63 8.74 -3.83
CA THR A 108 16.07 8.92 -3.60
C THR A 108 16.75 7.56 -3.63
N SER A 109 17.91 7.44 -4.30
CA SER A 109 18.69 6.20 -4.25
C SER A 109 19.15 5.93 -2.82
N SER A 110 18.91 4.74 -2.29
CA SER A 110 19.38 4.39 -0.93
C SER A 110 20.91 4.16 -0.85
N GLY A 111 21.64 4.24 -1.97
CA GLY A 111 23.06 3.92 -2.06
C GLY A 111 23.39 2.43 -1.85
N ASN A 112 22.42 1.61 -1.46
CA ASN A 112 22.57 0.19 -1.20
C ASN A 112 21.72 -0.63 -2.18
N LYS A 113 22.38 -1.52 -2.93
CA LYS A 113 21.75 -2.36 -3.97
C LYS A 113 20.62 -3.25 -3.43
N LYS A 114 20.60 -3.58 -2.14
CA LYS A 114 19.55 -4.42 -1.52
C LYS A 114 18.27 -3.65 -1.17
N SER A 115 18.39 -2.37 -0.82
CA SER A 115 17.26 -1.53 -0.35
C SER A 115 16.61 -0.70 -1.45
N GLY A 116 17.29 -0.52 -2.60
CA GLY A 116 16.69 0.13 -3.77
C GLY A 116 16.47 1.63 -3.58
N PHE A 117 15.30 2.14 -3.95
CA PHE A 117 14.91 3.53 -3.79
C PHE A 117 14.10 3.74 -2.51
N ILE A 118 14.32 4.87 -1.85
CA ILE A 118 13.49 5.37 -0.75
C ILE A 118 12.47 6.32 -1.36
N TYR A 119 11.20 6.11 -1.03
CA TYR A 119 10.09 6.93 -1.52
C TYR A 119 9.47 7.70 -0.36
N GLN A 120 9.42 9.02 -0.50
CA GLN A 120 8.89 9.95 0.50
C GLN A 120 7.83 10.83 -0.15
N LEU A 121 6.66 10.94 0.49
CA LEU A 121 5.56 11.77 0.03
C LEU A 121 5.64 13.14 0.72
N TYR A 122 5.46 14.19 -0.07
CA TYR A 122 5.35 15.56 0.41
C TYR A 122 4.05 16.18 -0.06
N ILE A 123 3.39 16.92 0.83
CA ILE A 123 2.18 17.70 0.54
C ILE A 123 2.43 19.11 1.06
N ASN A 124 2.36 20.12 0.19
CA ASN A 124 2.68 21.50 0.52
C ASN A 124 4.03 21.61 1.27
N ASP A 125 5.06 20.95 0.73
CA ASP A 125 6.43 20.83 1.27
C ASP A 125 6.56 20.13 2.64
N ASN A 126 5.48 19.57 3.19
CA ASN A 126 5.52 18.80 4.44
C ASN A 126 5.61 17.30 4.14
N GLU A 127 6.59 16.62 4.74
CA GLU A 127 6.73 15.17 4.60
C GLU A 127 5.61 14.42 5.32
N ILE A 128 4.98 13.48 4.63
CA ILE A 128 3.95 12.61 5.16
C ILE A 128 4.57 11.26 5.52
N THR A 129 4.60 10.95 6.80
CA THR A 129 5.02 9.64 7.30
C THR A 129 3.93 8.60 7.04
N SER A 130 4.32 7.40 6.61
CA SER A 130 3.36 6.31 6.43
C SER A 130 2.83 5.84 7.77
N THR A 131 1.51 5.87 7.96
CA THR A 131 0.82 5.26 9.12
C THR A 131 1.00 3.73 9.22
N ASN A 132 1.52 3.08 8.17
CA ASN A 132 1.83 1.65 8.18
C ASN A 132 3.04 1.25 9.04
N ASP A 133 3.83 2.21 9.54
CA ASP A 133 4.97 1.91 10.43
C ASP A 133 4.55 1.68 11.90
N ALA A 134 3.26 1.81 12.24
CA ALA A 134 2.74 1.66 13.60
C ALA A 134 2.52 0.20 14.06
N HIS A 135 2.73 -0.80 13.18
CA HIS A 135 2.52 -2.22 13.49
C HIS A 135 3.71 -3.12 13.10
N ARG A 136 4.94 -2.58 13.12
CA ARG A 136 6.15 -3.41 13.12
C ARG A 136 6.62 -3.72 14.53
#